data_AF-W1XTM0-F1
#
_entry.id   AF-W1XTM0-F1
#
_cell.length_a   1.000
_cell.length_b   1.000
_cell.length_c   1.000
_cell.angle_alpha   90.00
_cell.angle_beta   90.00
_cell.angle_gamma   90.00
#
_symmetry.space_group_name_H-M   'P 1'
#
loop_
_entity.id
_entity.type
_entity.pdbx_description
1 polymer ?
#
loop_
_entity_poly.entity_id
_entity_poly.type
_entity_poly.pdbx_seq_one_letter_code
_entity_poly.pdbx_strand_id
1 'polypeptide(L)'
;MGELTRIDNSLCFRKDGKNVYIPIENTKEIYCLNEISINTKLLDFLSQNHVVVHFFNYYEGYSGTFYPRNQYNSIHNMHTSCM
;
A
#
# COMPACT_ATOMS: atom_id res chain seq x y z
N MET A 1 -15.38 -5.43 -2.21
CA MET A 1 -13.98 -5.85 -2.05
C MET A 1 -13.22 -5.55 -3.34
N GLY A 2 -12.14 -4.78 -3.25
CA GLY A 2 -11.21 -4.56 -4.36
C GLY A 2 -9.92 -5.35 -4.15
N GLU A 3 -9.15 -5.54 -5.22
CA GLU A 3 -7.82 -6.17 -5.14
C GLU A 3 -6.78 -5.22 -5.73
N LEU A 4 -5.72 -4.95 -4.98
CA LEU A 4 -4.57 -4.18 -5.47
C LEU A 4 -3.42 -5.14 -5.70
N THR A 5 -2.91 -5.14 -6.92
CA THR A 5 -1.80 -6.00 -7.35
C THR A 5 -0.76 -5.18 -8.09
N ARG A 6 0.45 -5.72 -8.21
CA ARG A 6 1.48 -5.15 -9.08
C ARG A 6 1.46 -5.86 -10.43
N ILE A 7 1.52 -5.08 -11.51
CA ILE A 7 1.77 -5.55 -12.87
C ILE A 7 2.93 -4.71 -13.42
N ASP A 8 4.10 -5.34 -13.57
CA ASP A 8 5.36 -4.67 -13.95
C ASP A 8 5.68 -3.46 -13.06
N ASN A 9 5.76 -2.26 -13.66
CA ASN A 9 5.95 -0.98 -12.97
C ASN A 9 4.64 -0.23 -12.71
N SER A 10 3.51 -0.91 -12.83
CA SER A 10 2.19 -0.33 -12.57
C SER A 10 1.47 -1.07 -11.44
N LEU A 11 0.59 -0.34 -10.78
CA LEU A 11 -0.40 -0.90 -9.89
C LEU A 11 -1.64 -1.23 -10.70
N CYS A 12 -2.23 -2.39 -10.44
CA CYS A 12 -3.49 -2.81 -11.00
C CYS A 12 -4.51 -2.90 -9.87
N PHE A 13 -5.47 -2.00 -9.91
CA PHE A 13 -6.63 -2.04 -9.03
C PHE A 13 -7.79 -2.70 -9.77
N ARG A 14 -8.21 -3.87 -9.28
CA ARG A 14 -9.33 -4.61 -9.83
C ARG A 14 -10.57 -4.35 -8.98
N LYS A 15 -11.61 -3.82 -9.63
CA LYS A 15 -12.94 -3.59 -9.03
C LYS A 15 -14.02 -3.92 -10.04
N ASP A 16 -15.01 -4.73 -9.64
CA ASP A 16 -16.18 -5.09 -10.44
C ASP A 16 -15.83 -5.61 -11.86
N GLY A 17 -14.76 -6.42 -11.96
CA GLY A 17 -14.29 -6.99 -13.23
C GLY A 17 -13.52 -6.00 -14.13
N LYS A 18 -13.31 -4.76 -13.69
CA LYS A 18 -12.52 -3.75 -14.41
C LYS A 18 -11.14 -3.61 -13.76
N ASN A 19 -10.12 -3.54 -14.61
CA ASN A 19 -8.76 -3.25 -14.19
C ASN A 19 -8.47 -1.77 -14.44
N VAL A 20 -8.05 -1.07 -13.38
CA VAL A 20 -7.53 0.29 -13.45
C VAL A 20 -6.02 0.21 -13.22
N TYR A 21 -5.26 0.74 -14.17
CA TYR A 21 -3.80 0.74 -14.11
C TYR A 21 -3.31 2.12 -13.68
N ILE A 22 -2.45 2.14 -12.66
CA ILE A 22 -1.90 3.36 -12.08
C ILE A 22 -0.37 3.25 -12.17
N PRO A 23 0.31 4.17 -12.88
CA PRO A 23 1.76 4.15 -12.99
C PRO A 23 2.40 4.49 -11.63
N ILE A 24 3.36 3.67 -11.19
CA ILE A 24 3.98 3.84 -9.87
C ILE A 24 4.80 5.14 -9.77
N GLU A 25 5.42 5.57 -10.87
CA GLU A 25 6.33 6.72 -10.93
C GLU A 25 5.66 8.03 -10.49
N ASN A 26 4.36 8.16 -10.73
CA ASN A 26 3.56 9.34 -10.38
C ASN A 26 2.72 9.14 -9.11
N THR A 27 2.82 7.98 -8.47
CA THR A 27 2.03 7.64 -7.29
C THR A 27 2.86 7.88 -6.04
N LYS A 28 2.47 8.87 -5.23
CA LYS A 28 3.12 9.15 -3.94
C LYS A 28 2.39 8.53 -2.76
N GLU A 29 1.06 8.53 -2.84
CA GLU A 29 0.20 8.07 -1.76
C GLU A 29 -0.98 7.30 -2.32
N ILE A 30 -1.42 6.27 -1.59
CA ILE A 30 -2.59 5.45 -1.92
C ILE A 30 -3.55 5.48 -0.73
N TYR A 31 -4.82 5.71 -1.01
CA TYR A 31 -5.89 5.75 -0.01
C TYR A 31 -6.80 4.54 -0.21
N CYS A 32 -6.68 3.57 0.68
CA CYS A 32 -7.50 2.36 0.71
C CYS A 32 -8.78 2.63 1.51
N LEU A 33 -9.75 3.30 0.87
CA LEU A 33 -11.02 3.72 1.48
C LEU A 33 -12.03 2.58 1.68
N ASN A 34 -11.85 1.46 0.99
CA ASN A 34 -12.71 0.29 1.07
C ASN A 34 -11.89 -0.94 1.41
N GLU A 35 -12.59 -2.02 1.77
CA GLU A 35 -11.95 -3.32 1.97
C GLU A 35 -11.17 -3.75 0.72
N ILE A 36 -9.87 -3.98 0.92
CA ILE A 36 -8.90 -4.27 -0.11
C ILE A 36 -8.00 -5.44 0.28
N SER A 37 -7.75 -6.33 -0.68
CA SER A 37 -6.76 -7.40 -0.52
C SER A 37 -5.40 -6.93 -1.05
N ILE A 38 -4.37 -7.07 -0.23
CA ILE A 38 -2.96 -6.78 -0.55
C ILE A 38 -2.07 -7.92 -0.04
N ASN A 39 -0.88 -8.07 -0.62
CA ASN A 39 0.13 -9.02 -0.15
C ASN A 39 1.45 -8.32 0.18
N THR A 40 2.34 -9.04 0.87
CA THR A 40 3.64 -8.50 1.31
C THR A 40 4.54 -8.07 0.15
N LYS A 41 4.55 -8.81 -0.97
CA LYS A 41 5.33 -8.45 -2.16
C LYS A 41 4.93 -7.09 -2.74
N LEU A 42 3.63 -6.76 -2.71
CA LEU A 42 3.15 -5.46 -3.13
C LEU A 42 3.60 -4.37 -2.15
N LEU A 43 3.50 -4.60 -0.85
CA LEU A 43 3.98 -3.64 0.17
C LEU A 43 5.49 -3.37 0.02
N ASP A 44 6.29 -4.40 -0.25
CA ASP A 44 7.72 -4.25 -0.53
C ASP A 44 7.97 -3.38 -1.76
N PHE A 45 7.22 -3.62 -2.83
CA PHE A 45 7.30 -2.81 -4.06
C PHE A 45 6.90 -1.36 -3.83
N LEU A 46 5.81 -1.10 -3.11
CA LEU A 46 5.38 0.24 -2.73
C LEU A 46 6.45 0.92 -1.87
N SER A 47 7.07 0.18 -0.95
CA SER A 47 8.17 0.69 -0.12
C SER A 47 9.39 1.10 -0.93
N GLN A 48 9.79 0.29 -1.93
CA GLN A 48 10.93 0.59 -2.81
C GLN A 48 10.70 1.84 -3.66
N ASN A 49 9.45 2.10 -4.02
CA ASN A 49 9.04 3.28 -4.79
C ASN A 49 8.62 4.46 -3.90
N HIS A 50 8.87 4.39 -2.59
CA HIS A 50 8.55 5.45 -1.63
C HIS A 50 7.07 5.85 -1.60
N VAL A 51 6.17 4.88 -1.79
CA VAL A 51 4.72 5.10 -1.77
C VAL A 51 4.17 4.86 -0.37
N VAL A 52 3.44 5.84 0.15
CA VAL A 52 2.73 5.76 1.43
C VAL A 52 1.34 5.18 1.21
N VAL A 53 0.87 4.30 2.10
CA VAL A 53 -0.46 3.69 1.97
C VAL A 53 -1.28 3.93 3.22
N HIS A 54 -2.42 4.59 3.07
CA HIS A 54 -3.37 4.89 4.14
C HIS A 54 -4.53 3.88 4.10
N PHE A 55 -4.84 3.28 5.23
CA PHE A 55 -5.92 2.30 5.38
C PHE A 55 -7.07 2.89 6.18
N PHE A 56 -8.28 2.64 5.71
CA PHE A 56 -9.52 3.02 6.37
C PHE A 56 -10.35 1.76 6.60
N ASN A 57 -11.11 1.74 7.69
CA ASN A 57 -12.05 0.66 7.96
C ASN A 57 -13.37 0.89 7.22
N TYR A 58 -14.28 -0.07 7.33
CA TYR A 58 -15.59 -0.03 6.68
C TYR A 58 -16.45 1.19 7.05
N TYR A 59 -16.23 1.78 8.24
CA TYR A 59 -16.95 2.95 8.73
C TYR A 59 -16.22 4.27 8.43
N GLU A 60 -15.34 4.27 7.41
CA GLU A 60 -14.50 5.43 7.03
C GLU A 60 -13.55 5.92 8.14
N GLY A 61 -13.40 5.13 9.21
CA GLY A 61 -12.46 5.41 10.27
C GLY A 61 -11.04 5.10 9.82
N TYR A 62 -10.11 6.02 10.07
CA TYR A 62 -8.69 5.79 9.78
C TYR A 62 -8.14 4.63 10.61
N SER A 63 -7.67 3.59 9.93
CA SER A 63 -7.09 2.40 10.55
C SER A 63 -5.60 2.54 10.79
N GLY A 64 -4.90 3.31 9.94
CA GLY A 64 -3.45 3.51 10.04
C GLY A 64 -2.79 3.69 8.69
N THR A 65 -1.49 3.95 8.71
CA THR A 65 -0.70 4.18 7.51
C THR A 65 0.55 3.33 7.51
N PHE A 66 0.79 2.67 6.37
CA PHE A 66 2.05 2.04 6.04
C PHE A 66 3.00 3.10 5.47
N TYR A 67 4.06 3.38 6.21
CA TYR A 67 5.15 4.23 5.74
C TYR A 67 6.26 3.39 5.12
N PRO A 68 6.74 3.74 3.91
CA PRO A 68 7.88 3.09 3.31
C PRO A 68 9.10 3.26 4.22
N ARG A 69 9.97 2.25 4.28
CA ARG A 69 11.16 2.33 5.13
C ARG A 69 12.04 3.50 4.66
N ASN A 70 12.32 4.44 5.56
CA ASN A 70 13.28 5.51 5.28
C ASN A 70 14.64 4.89 4.93
N GLN A 71 15.18 5.25 3.77
CA GLN A 71 16.54 4.85 3.38
C GLN A 71 17.60 5.49 4.29
N TYR A 72 17.27 6.63 4.91
CA TYR A 72 18.09 7.26 5.95
C TYR A 72 17.70 6.72 7.33
N ASN A 73 18.45 5.72 7.80
CA ASN A 73 18.38 5.16 9.14
C ASN A 73 18.46 6.24 10.21
N SER A 74 17.38 6.49 10.93
CA SER A 74 17.38 7.06 12.28
C SER A 74 16.05 6.76 12.95
N ILE A 75 15.72 5.48 13.12
CA ILE A 75 14.64 5.10 14.02
C ILE A 75 15.10 3.89 14.83
N HIS A 76 15.60 4.19 16.02
CA HIS A 76 15.71 3.26 17.13
C HIS A 76 14.28 2.95 17.62
N ASN A 77 13.52 2.09 16.93
CA ASN A 77 12.18 1.70 17.38
C ASN A 77 12.02 0.17 17.37
N MET A 78 11.96 -0.37 18.59
CA MET A 78 11.18 -1.52 19.05
C MET A 78 10.58 -2.40 17.94
N HIS A 79 11.30 -3.46 17.59
CA HIS A 79 10.72 -4.63 16.95
C HIS A 79 9.86 -5.38 17.98
N THR A 80 8.53 -5.23 17.93
CA THR A 80 7.64 -6.31 18.40
C THR A 80 7.26 -7.13 17.18
N SER A 81 8.07 -8.14 16.89
CA SER A 81 7.73 -9.17 15.91
C SER A 81 6.70 -10.11 16.54
N CYS A 82 5.44 -10.04 16.12
CA CYS A 82 4.54 -11.19 16.29
C CYS A 82 4.89 -12.19 15.19
N MET A 83 5.34 -13.39 15.60
CA MET A 83 5.38 -14.57 14.74
C MET A 83 3.97 -15.00 14.34
#